data_AF-A0A7R9IX15-F1
#
_entry.id   AF-A0A7R9IX15-F1
#
_cell.length_a   1.000
_cell.length_b   1.000
_cell.length_c   1.000
_cell.angle_alpha   90.00
_cell.angle_beta   90.00
_cell.angle_gamma   90.00
#
_symmetry.space_group_name_H-M   'P 1'
#
loop_
_entity.id
_entity.type
_entity.pdbx_description
1 polymer ?
#
loop_
_entity_poly.entity_id
_entity_poly.type
_entity_poly.pdbx_seq_one_letter_code
_entity_poly.pdbx_strand_id
1 'polypeptide(L)'
;MLPTHGVGKSSLFVTWVELGWDAGVRDTKETSDVFPWNKKPCSTAEDGKIEFRISATKFKVTDQVFFDITIGDEDVGRIVIGLFGDITPKTVKNFLALTKDGIDGRTYQGTTFHRVIKKFMIQGGDIVGTGSKVGTGSISIYGKYFEDENFEVKHTAPGFLSMANAGKDTNGCQFFITTVATPWLDGHHTVFGKVTNNAI
;
A
#
# COMPACT_ATOMS: atom_id res chain seq x y z
N MET A 1 1.57 13.25 -40.85
CA MET A 1 1.05 13.84 -39.60
C MET A 1 0.78 12.72 -38.60
N LEU A 2 1.51 12.70 -37.49
CA LEU A 2 1.07 12.17 -36.19
C LEU A 2 0.90 13.39 -35.26
N PRO A 3 0.30 13.31 -34.05
CA PRO A 3 -0.43 12.20 -33.38
C PRO A 3 -1.73 12.67 -32.66
N THR A 4 -2.48 11.76 -32.02
CA THR A 4 -2.97 11.86 -30.61
C THR A 4 -3.51 10.48 -30.18
N HIS A 5 -2.72 9.74 -29.40
CA HIS A 5 -2.87 9.57 -27.94
C HIS A 5 -4.21 8.96 -27.49
N GLY A 6 -4.39 7.66 -27.72
CA GLY A 6 -5.17 6.81 -26.83
C GLY A 6 -4.26 6.30 -25.72
N VAL A 7 -4.34 6.95 -24.55
CA VAL A 7 -3.60 6.56 -23.34
C VAL A 7 -3.96 5.11 -22.98
N GLY A 8 -2.95 4.25 -22.91
CA GLY A 8 -3.09 2.84 -22.58
C GLY A 8 -3.66 2.63 -21.18
N LYS A 9 -4.67 1.77 -21.08
CA LYS A 9 -5.12 1.19 -19.81
C LYS A 9 -4.08 0.15 -19.37
N SER A 10 -3.17 0.51 -18.47
CA SER A 10 -2.14 -0.39 -17.95
C SER A 10 -2.68 -1.26 -16.80
N SER A 11 -3.39 -2.32 -17.18
CA SER A 11 -3.49 -3.65 -16.54
C SER A 11 -3.06 -3.79 -15.06
N LEU A 12 -4.05 -4.18 -14.24
CA LEU A 12 -4.05 -4.49 -12.80
C LEU A 12 -3.46 -5.87 -12.48
N PHE A 13 -2.49 -6.05 -11.56
CA PHE A 13 -2.21 -7.34 -10.88
C PHE A 13 -1.38 -7.18 -9.58
N VAL A 14 -1.84 -7.71 -8.44
CA VAL A 14 -1.00 -8.46 -7.48
C VAL A 14 -1.85 -9.60 -6.92
N THR A 15 -1.47 -10.81 -7.28
CA THR A 15 -2.10 -12.04 -6.82
C THR A 15 -1.19 -12.64 -5.76
N TRP A 16 -1.58 -12.62 -4.48
CA TRP A 16 -0.92 -13.24 -3.31
C TRP A 16 0.06 -12.37 -2.52
N VAL A 17 -0.39 -11.80 -1.40
CA VAL A 17 0.46 -11.32 -0.29
C VAL A 17 -0.06 -11.97 1.01
N GLU A 18 0.78 -12.71 1.72
CA GLU A 18 0.39 -13.48 2.91
C GLU A 18 0.61 -12.65 4.20
N LEU A 19 -0.33 -12.66 5.14
CA LEU A 19 -0.09 -12.11 6.48
C LEU A 19 0.71 -13.12 7.31
N GLY A 20 1.90 -12.75 7.77
CA GLY A 20 2.75 -13.66 8.56
C GLY A 20 2.15 -14.00 9.93
N TRP A 21 2.28 -15.26 10.36
CA TRP A 21 1.69 -15.80 11.61
C TRP A 21 2.13 -15.06 12.89
N ASP A 22 3.32 -14.45 12.89
CA ASP A 22 3.84 -13.65 14.00
C ASP A 22 3.12 -12.29 14.17
N ALA A 23 2.17 -11.95 13.30
CA ALA A 23 1.31 -10.77 13.41
C ALA A 23 0.28 -10.83 14.56
N GLY A 24 0.12 -11.99 15.21
CA GLY A 24 -0.78 -12.15 16.36
C GLY A 24 -2.27 -12.12 16.03
N VAL A 25 -2.64 -12.25 14.75
CA VAL A 25 -4.05 -12.25 14.28
C VAL A 25 -4.57 -13.69 14.30
N ARG A 26 -5.57 -13.99 15.13
CA ARG A 26 -6.03 -15.38 15.39
C ARG A 26 -7.46 -15.68 14.90
N ASP A 27 -8.24 -14.67 14.52
CA ASP A 27 -9.64 -14.81 14.09
C ASP A 27 -10.01 -13.75 13.03
N THR A 28 -10.87 -14.12 12.07
CA THR A 28 -11.51 -13.26 11.05
C THR A 28 -12.13 -11.97 11.59
N LYS A 29 -12.59 -11.94 12.84
CA LYS A 29 -13.05 -10.69 13.48
C LYS A 29 -11.90 -9.72 13.72
N GLU A 30 -10.73 -10.21 14.13
CA GLU A 30 -9.52 -9.38 14.32
C GLU A 30 -8.95 -8.88 13.00
N THR A 31 -9.09 -9.64 11.91
CA THR A 31 -8.66 -9.23 10.56
C THR A 31 -9.46 -8.01 10.08
N SER A 32 -10.77 -7.99 10.35
CA SER A 32 -11.62 -6.83 10.02
C SER A 32 -11.24 -5.55 10.78
N ASP A 33 -10.63 -5.69 11.96
CA ASP A 33 -10.08 -4.56 12.72
C ASP A 33 -8.72 -4.09 12.19
N VAL A 34 -7.97 -4.97 11.54
CA VAL A 34 -6.71 -4.64 10.86
C VAL A 34 -6.96 -3.91 9.54
N PHE A 35 -8.05 -4.25 8.85
CA PHE A 35 -8.45 -3.65 7.57
C PHE A 35 -9.73 -2.79 7.70
N PRO A 36 -9.68 -1.64 8.40
CA PRO A 36 -10.87 -0.85 8.73
C PRO A 36 -11.62 -0.32 7.50
N TRP A 37 -10.96 -0.23 6.34
CA TRP A 37 -11.56 0.21 5.08
C TRP A 37 -12.43 -0.87 4.40
N ASN A 38 -12.31 -2.14 4.80
CA ASN A 38 -13.13 -3.24 4.27
C ASN A 38 -14.48 -3.39 4.99
N LYS A 39 -14.74 -2.62 6.05
CA LYS A 39 -16.02 -2.69 6.77
C LYS A 39 -17.15 -2.18 5.87
N LYS A 40 -18.20 -3.00 5.66
CA LYS A 40 -19.44 -2.56 4.99
C LYS A 40 -20.01 -1.38 5.79
N PRO A 41 -20.47 -0.29 5.14
CA PRO A 41 -21.14 0.78 5.85
C PRO A 41 -22.36 0.19 6.57
N CYS A 42 -22.40 0.35 7.90
CA CYS A 42 -23.53 -0.11 8.70
C CYS A 42 -24.76 0.73 8.31
N SER A 43 -25.76 0.08 7.72
CA SER A 43 -27.00 0.73 7.30
C SER A 43 -27.93 0.96 8.50
N THR A 44 -27.76 2.09 9.17
CA THR A 44 -28.83 2.79 9.92
C THR A 44 -28.39 4.23 10.11
N ALA A 45 -29.10 5.14 9.45
CA ALA A 45 -28.93 6.58 9.56
C ALA A 45 -29.52 7.10 10.88
N GLU A 46 -28.84 8.05 11.52
CA GLU A 46 -29.37 9.29 12.07
C GLU A 46 -28.22 10.10 12.71
N ASP A 47 -28.28 11.42 12.56
CA ASP A 47 -27.42 12.44 13.17
C ASP A 47 -25.97 12.58 12.69
N GLY A 48 -25.82 13.29 11.56
CA GLY A 48 -24.89 14.44 11.47
C GLY A 48 -23.39 14.21 11.70
N LYS A 49 -22.88 12.98 11.63
CA LYS A 49 -21.45 12.69 11.77
C LYS A 49 -20.82 12.46 10.40
N ILE A 50 -19.87 13.34 10.08
CA ILE A 50 -18.89 13.32 9.00
C ILE A 50 -18.69 11.90 8.45
N GLU A 51 -19.35 11.58 7.33
CA GLU A 51 -19.10 10.32 6.63
C GLU A 51 -17.62 10.29 6.23
N PHE A 52 -16.96 9.19 6.57
CA PHE A 52 -15.57 8.87 6.23
C PHE A 52 -15.37 8.60 4.72
N ARG A 53 -16.14 9.27 3.86
CA ARG A 53 -15.86 9.38 2.43
C ARG A 53 -14.72 10.38 2.28
N ILE A 54 -13.49 9.90 2.44
CA ILE A 54 -12.40 10.55 1.69
C ILE A 54 -12.71 10.24 0.24
N SER A 55 -13.51 11.14 -0.33
CA SER A 55 -13.79 11.21 -1.74
C SER A 55 -12.46 11.12 -2.47
N ALA A 56 -12.43 10.34 -3.55
CA ALA A 56 -11.32 10.28 -4.50
C ALA A 56 -10.96 11.66 -5.11
N THR A 57 -11.55 12.76 -4.63
CA THR A 57 -11.39 14.12 -5.12
C THR A 57 -10.22 14.90 -4.50
N LYS A 58 -9.54 14.46 -3.42
CA LYS A 58 -8.40 15.23 -2.90
C LYS A 58 -7.11 15.02 -3.69
N PHE A 59 -6.83 13.79 -4.10
CA PHE A 59 -5.61 13.42 -4.82
C PHE A 59 -5.99 12.65 -6.07
N LYS A 60 -5.46 13.09 -7.22
CA LYS A 60 -5.72 12.43 -8.49
C LYS A 60 -5.02 11.07 -8.50
N VAL A 61 -5.79 10.03 -8.76
CA VAL A 61 -5.27 8.67 -8.94
C VAL A 61 -4.88 8.51 -10.40
N THR A 62 -3.62 8.15 -10.66
CA THR A 62 -3.08 7.93 -12.02
C THR A 62 -3.07 6.46 -12.40
N ASP A 63 -2.83 5.59 -11.42
CA ASP A 63 -2.66 4.16 -11.59
C ASP A 63 -3.34 3.41 -10.45
N GLN A 64 -3.67 2.15 -10.68
CA GLN A 64 -4.28 1.30 -9.68
C GLN A 64 -3.62 -0.07 -9.64
N VAL A 65 -3.47 -0.59 -8.43
CA VAL A 65 -3.00 -1.94 -8.13
C VAL A 65 -3.95 -2.57 -7.13
N PHE A 66 -3.92 -3.89 -7.02
CA PHE A 66 -4.67 -4.60 -6.00
C PHE A 66 -3.79 -5.66 -5.36
N PHE A 67 -4.04 -6.01 -4.11
CA PHE A 67 -3.47 -7.15 -3.41
C PHE A 67 -4.58 -8.13 -3.05
N ASP A 68 -4.49 -9.37 -3.52
CA ASP A 68 -5.26 -10.49 -2.97
C ASP A 68 -4.55 -11.02 -1.73
N ILE A 69 -5.24 -10.99 -0.58
CA ILE A 69 -4.66 -11.26 0.74
C ILE A 69 -5.13 -12.61 1.26
N THR A 70 -4.17 -13.39 1.76
CA THR A 70 -4.45 -14.60 2.53
C THR A 70 -3.90 -14.53 3.94
N ILE A 71 -4.56 -15.26 4.83
CA ILE A 71 -4.11 -15.47 6.21
C ILE A 71 -4.08 -16.96 6.45
N GLY A 72 -2.87 -17.53 6.54
CA GLY A 72 -2.70 -18.97 6.38
C GLY A 72 -3.28 -19.42 5.03
N ASP A 73 -4.16 -20.41 5.07
CA ASP A 73 -4.79 -20.98 3.88
C ASP A 73 -6.11 -20.31 3.47
N GLU A 74 -6.54 -19.26 4.18
CA GLU A 74 -7.82 -18.57 3.93
C GLU A 74 -7.65 -17.28 3.12
N ASP A 75 -8.45 -17.13 2.05
CA ASP A 75 -8.60 -15.86 1.32
C ASP A 75 -9.48 -14.91 2.14
N VAL A 76 -8.91 -13.76 2.51
CA VAL A 76 -9.58 -12.73 3.33
C VAL A 76 -9.97 -11.50 2.51
N GLY A 77 -9.71 -11.52 1.21
CA GLY A 77 -10.20 -10.56 0.24
C GLY A 77 -9.13 -9.67 -0.39
N ARG A 78 -9.64 -8.73 -1.18
CA ARG A 78 -8.84 -7.85 -2.05
C ARG A 78 -8.72 -6.45 -1.47
N ILE A 79 -7.49 -5.93 -1.42
CA ILE A 79 -7.19 -4.53 -1.15
C ILE A 79 -6.91 -3.85 -2.49
N VAL A 80 -7.69 -2.84 -2.85
CA VAL A 80 -7.45 -2.04 -4.06
C VAL A 80 -6.80 -0.72 -3.68
N ILE A 81 -5.74 -0.32 -4.38
CA ILE A 81 -4.95 0.87 -4.02
C ILE A 81 -4.81 1.77 -5.25
N GLY A 82 -5.23 3.02 -5.11
CA GLY A 82 -4.95 4.09 -6.07
C GLY A 82 -3.60 4.73 -5.79
N LEU A 83 -2.81 4.97 -6.83
CA LEU A 83 -1.48 5.55 -6.77
C LEU A 83 -1.48 7.00 -7.26
N PHE A 84 -0.64 7.84 -6.66
CA PHE A 84 -0.55 9.27 -6.92
C PHE A 84 0.61 9.62 -7.86
N GLY A 85 0.61 9.06 -9.08
CA GLY A 85 1.73 9.20 -10.02
C GLY A 85 2.00 10.63 -10.50
N ASP A 86 1.03 11.54 -10.38
CA ASP A 86 1.24 12.96 -10.67
C ASP A 86 2.00 13.69 -9.55
N ILE A 87 1.97 13.17 -8.32
CA ILE A 87 2.61 13.78 -7.13
C ILE A 87 3.95 13.12 -6.86
N THR A 88 4.01 11.78 -6.92
CA THR A 88 5.20 10.98 -6.63
C THR A 88 5.49 9.99 -7.78
N PRO A 89 5.79 10.48 -9.00
CA PRO A 89 5.99 9.63 -10.18
C PRO A 89 7.10 8.59 -10.02
N LYS A 90 8.22 8.92 -9.37
CA LYS A 90 9.35 8.01 -9.18
C LYS A 90 8.97 6.87 -8.22
N THR A 91 8.33 7.22 -7.11
CA THR A 91 7.88 6.26 -6.10
C THR A 91 6.81 5.32 -6.66
N VAL A 92 5.83 5.88 -7.39
CA VAL A 92 4.78 5.11 -8.05
C VAL A 92 5.34 4.18 -9.11
N LYS A 93 6.29 4.65 -9.93
CA LYS A 93 6.95 3.82 -10.94
C LYS A 93 7.70 2.64 -10.30
N ASN A 94 8.42 2.86 -9.20
CA ASN A 94 9.06 1.78 -8.46
C ASN A 94 8.04 0.75 -7.97
N PHE A 95 6.98 1.21 -7.29
CA PHE A 95 5.97 0.30 -6.75
C PHE A 95 5.26 -0.52 -7.84
N LEU A 96 4.92 0.11 -8.98
CA LEU A 96 4.33 -0.58 -10.13
C LEU A 96 5.26 -1.61 -10.74
N ALA A 97 6.55 -1.30 -10.87
CA ALA A 97 7.52 -2.23 -11.42
C ALA A 97 7.74 -3.43 -10.47
N LEU A 98 7.83 -3.20 -9.16
CA LEU A 98 7.93 -4.28 -8.16
C LEU A 98 6.66 -5.13 -8.06
N THR A 99 5.52 -4.55 -8.44
CA THR A 99 4.24 -5.23 -8.57
C THR A 99 4.19 -6.13 -9.82
N LYS A 100 4.62 -5.63 -10.98
CA LYS A 100 4.41 -6.26 -12.29
C LYS A 100 5.60 -7.09 -12.79
N ASP A 101 6.79 -6.49 -12.75
CA ASP A 101 7.99 -7.03 -13.39
C ASP A 101 8.92 -7.68 -12.36
N GLY A 102 9.04 -7.07 -11.19
CA GLY A 102 9.91 -7.50 -10.12
C GLY A 102 11.40 -7.23 -10.40
N ILE A 103 12.25 -7.74 -9.51
CA ILE A 103 13.71 -7.69 -9.64
C ILE A 103 14.24 -9.11 -9.42
N ASP A 104 14.99 -9.63 -10.41
CA ASP A 104 15.48 -11.01 -10.43
C ASP A 104 14.37 -12.05 -10.24
N GLY A 105 13.21 -11.82 -10.87
CA GLY A 105 12.03 -12.68 -10.75
C GLY A 105 11.27 -12.58 -9.42
N ARG A 106 11.63 -11.60 -8.56
CA ARG A 106 10.97 -11.37 -7.26
C ARG A 106 10.08 -10.14 -7.35
N THR A 107 8.78 -10.34 -7.16
CA THR A 107 7.76 -9.29 -7.13
C THR A 107 7.15 -9.20 -5.73
N TYR A 108 6.16 -8.33 -5.53
CA TYR A 108 5.37 -8.36 -4.29
C TYR A 108 4.51 -9.61 -4.13
N GLN A 109 4.25 -10.35 -5.21
CA GLN A 109 3.55 -11.62 -5.11
C GLN A 109 4.39 -12.64 -4.33
N GLY A 110 3.75 -13.29 -3.34
CA GLY A 110 4.38 -14.21 -2.41
C GLY A 110 5.11 -13.55 -1.25
N THR A 111 5.16 -12.21 -1.19
CA THR A 111 5.70 -11.52 -0.01
C THR A 111 4.72 -11.54 1.14
N THR A 112 5.23 -11.28 2.35
CA THR A 112 4.40 -11.19 3.55
C THR A 112 4.29 -9.78 4.12
N PHE A 113 3.15 -9.50 4.72
CA PHE A 113 3.02 -8.43 5.71
C PHE A 113 3.67 -8.90 7.02
N HIS A 114 4.96 -8.64 7.14
CA HIS A 114 5.79 -9.14 8.23
C HIS A 114 5.69 -8.32 9.52
N ARG A 115 5.08 -7.12 9.46
CA ARG A 115 4.89 -6.30 10.66
C ARG A 115 3.50 -5.67 10.64
N VAL A 116 2.65 -6.13 11.56
CA VAL A 116 1.26 -5.67 11.71
C VAL A 116 1.11 -5.10 13.12
N ILE A 117 0.76 -3.82 13.22
CA ILE A 117 0.55 -3.15 14.51
C ILE A 117 -0.88 -2.61 14.53
N LYS A 118 -1.73 -3.19 15.40
CA LYS A 118 -3.13 -2.78 15.56
C LYS A 118 -3.21 -1.29 15.91
N LYS A 119 -4.12 -0.57 15.24
CA LYS A 119 -4.29 0.90 15.37
C LYS A 119 -3.03 1.70 15.01
N PHE A 120 -2.19 1.18 14.13
CA PHE A 120 -1.08 1.93 13.57
C PHE A 120 -0.97 1.69 12.07
N MET A 121 -0.32 0.61 11.65
CA MET A 121 -0.08 0.29 10.24
C MET A 121 0.20 -1.20 10.02
N ILE A 122 0.09 -1.61 8.77
CA ILE A 122 0.58 -2.90 8.27
C ILE A 122 1.74 -2.64 7.32
N GLN A 123 2.87 -3.33 7.51
CA GLN A 123 4.09 -3.17 6.74
C GLN A 123 4.47 -4.49 6.05
N GLY A 124 4.86 -4.38 4.79
CA GLY A 124 5.18 -5.50 3.91
C GLY A 124 6.11 -5.07 2.78
N GLY A 125 6.17 -5.89 1.72
CA GLY A 125 6.91 -5.56 0.51
C GLY A 125 8.41 -5.87 0.56
N ASP A 126 8.89 -6.64 1.53
CA ASP A 126 10.27 -7.14 1.49
C ASP A 126 10.39 -8.29 0.47
N ILE A 127 10.81 -7.95 -0.75
CA ILE A 127 11.02 -8.91 -1.84
C ILE A 127 12.40 -9.60 -1.79
N VAL A 128 13.26 -9.24 -0.82
CA VAL A 128 14.66 -9.72 -0.76
C VAL A 128 14.90 -10.59 0.47
N GLY A 129 14.36 -10.18 1.62
CA GLY A 129 14.46 -10.91 2.87
C GLY A 129 13.77 -12.26 2.78
N THR A 130 14.42 -13.30 3.32
CA THR A 130 13.89 -14.67 3.37
C THR A 130 14.06 -15.21 4.79
N GLY A 131 13.15 -16.09 5.20
CA GLY A 131 13.16 -16.70 6.54
C GLY A 131 13.26 -15.66 7.65
N SER A 132 14.25 -15.81 8.54
CA SER A 132 14.48 -14.89 9.65
C SER A 132 15.00 -13.50 9.25
N LYS A 133 15.25 -13.24 7.96
CA LYS A 133 15.70 -11.94 7.43
C LYS A 133 14.59 -11.09 6.82
N VAL A 134 13.35 -11.60 6.79
CA VAL A 134 12.20 -10.82 6.31
C VAL A 134 12.07 -9.53 7.13
N GLY A 135 11.87 -8.40 6.44
CA GLY A 135 11.81 -7.06 7.02
C GLY A 135 13.15 -6.32 7.05
N THR A 136 14.26 -6.97 6.69
CA THR A 136 15.60 -6.33 6.63
C THR A 136 16.03 -5.98 5.20
N GLY A 137 15.35 -6.53 4.20
CA GLY A 137 15.69 -6.34 2.80
C GLY A 137 15.30 -4.96 2.27
N SER A 138 16.11 -4.43 1.36
CA SER A 138 15.79 -3.23 0.60
C SER A 138 16.39 -3.31 -0.79
N ILE A 139 15.55 -3.11 -1.79
CA ILE A 139 15.92 -2.95 -3.19
C ILE A 139 14.83 -2.14 -3.89
N SER A 140 15.19 -1.40 -4.91
CA SER A 140 14.29 -0.66 -5.79
C SER A 140 14.73 -0.85 -7.23
N ILE A 141 13.90 -0.44 -8.18
CA ILE A 141 14.29 -0.42 -9.60
C ILE A 141 15.43 0.56 -9.91
N TYR A 142 15.83 1.39 -8.92
CA TYR A 142 16.90 2.38 -9.03
C TYR A 142 18.19 1.95 -8.33
N GLY A 143 18.23 0.75 -7.74
CA GLY A 143 19.34 0.27 -6.91
C GLY A 143 18.88 -0.09 -5.49
N LYS A 144 19.81 -0.14 -4.53
CA LYS A 144 19.49 -0.55 -3.15
C LYS A 144 18.49 0.39 -2.46
N TYR A 145 18.64 1.70 -2.70
CA TYR A 145 17.80 2.75 -2.15
C TYR A 145 17.55 3.85 -3.19
N PHE A 146 16.50 4.64 -2.99
CA PHE A 146 16.26 5.91 -3.66
C PHE A 146 15.79 6.98 -2.66
N GLU A 147 15.91 8.24 -3.07
CA GLU A 147 15.63 9.45 -2.29
C GLU A 147 14.16 9.60 -1.89
N ASP A 148 13.90 10.40 -0.87
CA ASP A 148 12.54 10.84 -0.52
C ASP A 148 12.05 11.83 -1.58
N GLU A 149 11.04 11.43 -2.35
CA GLU A 149 10.62 12.20 -3.53
C GLU A 149 9.96 13.53 -3.14
N ASN A 150 8.99 13.51 -2.21
CA ASN A 150 8.45 14.68 -1.54
C ASN A 150 7.59 14.25 -0.33
N PHE A 151 7.14 15.25 0.44
CA PHE A 151 6.26 15.07 1.61
C PHE A 151 4.98 15.91 1.51
N GLU A 152 4.48 16.14 0.29
CA GLU A 152 3.28 16.97 0.07
C GLU A 152 2.02 16.34 0.67
N VAL A 153 1.91 15.01 0.54
CA VAL A 153 0.77 14.24 1.05
C VAL A 153 1.06 13.80 2.50
N LYS A 154 0.14 14.16 3.39
CA LYS A 154 0.21 13.88 4.83
C LYS A 154 -0.62 12.66 5.23
N HIS A 155 -0.20 11.95 6.27
CA HIS A 155 -0.85 10.75 6.81
C HIS A 155 -2.09 11.09 7.67
N THR A 156 -3.05 11.77 7.04
CA THR A 156 -4.20 12.42 7.71
C THR A 156 -5.35 11.47 8.05
N ALA A 157 -5.30 10.22 7.59
CA ALA A 157 -6.38 9.26 7.74
C ALA A 157 -5.88 7.82 7.55
N PRO A 158 -6.68 6.80 7.92
CA PRO A 158 -6.47 5.42 7.48
C PRO A 158 -6.37 5.27 5.95
N GLY A 159 -5.68 4.21 5.54
CA GLY A 159 -5.62 3.70 4.17
C GLY A 159 -4.54 4.36 3.31
N PHE A 160 -3.78 5.34 3.80
CA PHE A 160 -2.64 5.87 3.04
C PHE A 160 -1.54 4.81 2.90
N LEU A 161 -1.05 4.66 1.67
CA LEU A 161 0.11 3.85 1.29
C LEU A 161 1.36 4.74 1.28
N SER A 162 2.41 4.31 1.98
CA SER A 162 3.61 5.10 2.21
C SER A 162 4.86 4.21 2.24
N MET A 163 6.01 4.78 1.88
CA MET A 163 7.29 4.06 1.83
C MET A 163 7.83 3.80 3.23
N ALA A 164 8.23 2.55 3.50
CA ALA A 164 9.05 2.27 4.67
C ALA A 164 10.52 2.59 4.34
N ASN A 165 11.23 3.20 5.29
CA ASN A 165 12.63 3.57 5.15
C ASN A 165 13.36 3.39 6.49
N ALA A 166 14.69 3.41 6.46
CA ALA A 166 15.57 3.33 7.62
C ALA A 166 16.24 4.68 7.93
N GLY A 167 15.57 5.77 7.57
CA GLY A 167 16.09 7.14 7.60
C GLY A 167 15.98 7.83 6.23
N LYS A 168 16.44 9.08 6.19
CA LYS A 168 16.38 9.93 5.00
C LYS A 168 16.98 9.23 3.77
N ASP A 169 16.28 9.31 2.64
CA ASP A 169 16.74 8.82 1.33
C ASP A 169 17.05 7.32 1.28
N THR A 170 16.32 6.51 2.05
CA THR A 170 16.48 5.04 2.09
C THR A 170 15.23 4.28 1.65
N ASN A 171 14.49 4.83 0.69
CA ASN A 171 13.31 4.16 0.14
C ASN A 171 13.74 2.95 -0.70
N GLY A 172 13.02 1.84 -0.57
CA GLY A 172 13.34 0.57 -1.24
C GLY A 172 12.11 -0.12 -1.81
N CYS A 173 11.90 -1.36 -1.41
CA CYS A 173 10.73 -2.16 -1.79
C CYS A 173 9.65 -2.18 -0.71
N GLN A 174 10.04 -1.97 0.56
CA GLN A 174 9.11 -2.04 1.67
C GLN A 174 8.16 -0.84 1.71
N PHE A 175 6.92 -1.11 2.10
CA PHE A 175 5.85 -0.13 2.22
C PHE A 175 4.99 -0.42 3.45
N PHE A 176 4.18 0.56 3.85
CA PHE A 176 3.14 0.35 4.83
C PHE A 176 1.81 1.00 4.43
N ILE A 177 0.72 0.43 4.94
CA ILE A 177 -0.63 0.97 4.83
C ILE A 177 -1.09 1.37 6.23
N THR A 178 -1.49 2.62 6.38
CA THR A 178 -1.96 3.17 7.66
C THR A 178 -3.35 2.63 8.02
N THR A 179 -3.59 2.33 9.29
CA THR A 179 -4.92 1.91 9.81
C THR A 179 -5.60 3.02 10.63
N VAL A 180 -4.85 4.07 10.95
CA VAL A 180 -5.29 5.31 11.63
C VAL A 180 -4.55 6.51 11.01
N ALA A 181 -4.90 7.73 11.38
CA ALA A 181 -4.06 8.90 11.05
C ALA A 181 -2.72 8.81 11.81
N THR A 182 -1.60 9.09 11.13
CA THR A 182 -0.24 8.97 11.70
C THR A 182 0.59 10.22 11.41
N PRO A 183 0.18 11.41 11.89
CA PRO A 183 0.84 12.68 11.54
C PRO A 183 2.31 12.78 11.97
N TRP A 184 2.75 11.97 12.94
CA TRP A 184 4.15 11.90 13.35
C TRP A 184 5.09 11.29 12.29
N LEU A 185 4.55 10.69 11.23
CA LEU A 185 5.32 10.18 10.09
C LEU A 185 5.45 11.23 8.95
N ASP A 186 4.74 12.35 9.06
CA ASP A 186 4.80 13.42 8.06
C ASP A 186 6.21 14.03 8.00
N GLY A 187 6.74 14.24 6.79
CA GLY A 187 8.10 14.74 6.59
C GLY A 187 9.20 13.68 6.71
N HIS A 188 8.84 12.44 7.02
CA HIS A 188 9.78 11.32 7.17
C HIS A 188 9.51 10.16 6.21
N HIS A 189 8.26 9.99 5.76
CA HIS A 189 7.87 8.92 4.86
C HIS A 189 7.09 9.47 3.66
N THR A 190 7.48 9.06 2.46
CA THR A 190 6.84 9.48 1.21
C THR A 190 5.50 8.75 1.04
N VAL A 191 4.40 9.49 1.09
CA VAL A 191 3.05 8.97 0.80
C VAL A 191 2.81 9.01 -0.70
N PHE A 192 2.43 7.89 -1.30
CA PHE A 192 2.33 7.75 -2.75
C PHE A 192 1.06 7.04 -3.23
N GLY A 193 0.15 6.69 -2.32
CA GLY A 193 -1.13 6.12 -2.70
C GLY A 193 -2.12 6.04 -1.54
N LYS A 194 -3.30 5.50 -1.84
CA LYS A 194 -4.35 5.27 -0.85
C LYS A 194 -5.25 4.11 -1.26
N VAL A 195 -5.64 3.31 -0.27
CA VAL A 195 -6.65 2.26 -0.44
C VAL A 195 -7.98 2.86 -0.90
N THR A 196 -8.55 2.28 -1.95
CA THR A 196 -9.82 2.68 -2.56
C THR A 196 -10.84 1.55 -2.42
N ASN A 197 -12.11 1.91 -2.20
CA ASN A 197 -13.18 0.92 -2.11
C ASN A 197 -13.67 0.43 -3.49
N ASN A 198 -13.23 1.08 -4.58
CA ASN A 198 -13.64 0.79 -5.95
C ASN A 198 -12.42 0.64 -6.87
N ALA A 199 -12.52 -0.25 -7.86
CA ALA A 199 -11.68 -0.20 -9.05
C ALA A 199 -12.07 1.02 -9.91
N ILE A 200 -11.10 1.75 -10.45
CA ILE A 200 -11.31 2.94 -11.31
C ILE A 200 -11.42 2.58 -12.79
#